data_AF-A0A1G7GTQ9-F1
#
_entry.id   AF-A0A1G7GTQ9-F1
#
_cell.length_a   1.000
_cell.length_b   1.000
_cell.length_c   1.000
_cell.angle_alpha   90.00
_cell.angle_beta   90.00
_cell.angle_gamma   90.00
#
_symmetry.space_group_name_H-M   'P 1'
#
loop_
_entity.id
_entity.type
_entity.pdbx_description
1 polymer ?
#
loop_
_entity_poly.entity_id
_entity_poly.type
_entity_poly.pdbx_seq_one_letter_code
_entity_poly.pdbx_strand_id
1 'polypeptide(L)'
;MEEQFKNIDDIAKKLVQEAGLHQPSAHFMESVMKSVTPKTAIQPYKPLLSKRAWVFIVLGFVSMMFALYIVPATDFSLLKEFSVAEYVSFKNPFSEVKMNKTTVYGIVFLSLFMLQIPFLKHFLEKNR
;
A
#
# COMPACT_ATOMS: atom_id res chain seq x y z
N MET A 1 -9.79 35.35 0.85
CA MET A 1 -10.74 34.22 0.84
C MET A 1 -11.89 34.43 1.83
N GLU A 2 -11.66 34.97 3.03
CA GLU A 2 -12.72 35.22 4.04
C GLU A 2 -13.81 36.21 3.58
N GLU A 3 -13.45 37.24 2.81
CA GLU A 3 -14.37 38.25 2.26
C GLU A 3 -15.46 37.66 1.34
N GLN A 4 -15.14 36.62 0.57
CA GLN A 4 -16.09 35.97 -0.34
C GLN A 4 -17.13 35.16 0.43
N PHE A 5 -16.74 34.50 1.53
CA PHE A 5 -17.66 33.75 2.38
C PHE A 5 -18.65 34.67 3.10
N LYS A 6 -18.18 35.82 3.60
CA LYS A 6 -19.06 36.83 4.23
C LYS A 6 -20.15 37.31 3.28
N ASN A 7 -19.80 37.57 2.01
CA ASN A 7 -20.74 38.06 1.01
C ASN A 7 -21.84 37.02 0.71
N ILE A 8 -21.48 35.75 0.61
CA ILE A 8 -22.45 34.65 0.40
C ILE A 8 -23.39 34.51 1.61
N ASP A 9 -22.87 34.63 2.82
CA ASP A 9 -23.65 34.53 4.06
C ASP A 9 -24.66 35.68 4.19
N ASP A 10 -24.24 36.90 3.86
CA ASP A 10 -25.12 38.08 3.85
C ASP A 10 -26.23 38.00 2.80
N ILE A 11 -25.92 37.47 1.61
CA ILE A 11 -26.92 37.23 0.55
C ILE A 11 -27.91 36.15 1.00
N ALA A 12 -27.43 35.03 1.54
CA ALA A 12 -28.28 33.95 2.03
C ALA A 12 -29.22 34.44 3.15
N LYS A 13 -28.70 35.25 4.08
CA LYS A 13 -29.46 35.82 5.19
C LYS A 13 -30.58 36.76 4.71
N LYS A 14 -30.32 37.60 3.71
CA LYS A 14 -31.35 38.47 3.10
C LYS A 14 -32.44 37.67 2.40
N LEU A 15 -32.06 36.65 1.61
CA LEU A 15 -33.02 35.78 0.92
C LEU A 15 -33.92 35.01 1.90
N VAL A 16 -33.35 34.54 3.02
CA VAL A 16 -34.12 33.86 4.09
C VAL A 16 -35.06 34.82 4.82
N GLN A 17 -34.65 36.08 5.03
CA GLN A 17 -35.51 37.10 5.63
C GLN A 17 -36.66 37.53 4.71
N GLU A 18 -36.42 37.67 3.41
CA GLU A 18 -37.45 38.05 2.43
C GLU A 18 -38.49 36.95 2.16
N ALA A 19 -38.11 35.68 2.30
CA ALA A 19 -39.00 34.54 2.08
C ALA A 19 -40.12 34.40 3.13
N GLY A 20 -40.06 35.13 4.25
CA GLY A 20 -41.05 35.08 5.32
C GLY A 20 -41.07 33.76 6.11
N LEU A 21 -41.86 33.72 7.20
CA LEU A 21 -42.03 32.56 8.08
C LEU A 21 -42.99 31.52 7.47
N HIS A 22 -42.62 30.93 6.34
CA HIS A 22 -43.26 29.69 5.91
C HIS A 22 -42.69 28.54 6.73
N GLN A 23 -43.53 27.92 7.56
CA GLN A 23 -43.13 26.75 8.33
C GLN A 23 -42.70 25.65 7.35
N PRO A 24 -41.45 25.15 7.45
CA PRO A 24 -41.04 24.01 6.65
C PRO A 24 -41.93 22.81 6.99
N SER A 25 -42.11 21.91 6.03
CA SER A 25 -42.84 20.67 6.30
C SER A 25 -42.17 19.90 7.44
N ALA A 26 -42.98 19.16 8.21
CA ALA A 26 -42.48 18.41 9.38
C ALA A 26 -41.29 17.48 9.07
N HIS A 27 -41.16 17.04 7.81
CA HIS A 27 -40.11 16.14 7.34
C HIS A 27 -39.01 16.81 6.49
N PHE A 28 -38.96 18.16 6.46
CA PHE A 28 -37.97 18.89 5.66
C PHE A 28 -36.54 18.52 6.04
N MET A 29 -36.24 18.54 7.34
CA MET A 29 -34.90 18.22 7.84
C MET A 29 -34.52 16.76 7.58
N GLU A 30 -35.47 15.83 7.68
CA GLU A 30 -35.27 14.42 7.34
C GLU A 30 -34.96 14.24 5.85
N SER A 31 -35.70 14.94 4.97
CA SER A 31 -35.47 14.91 3.51
C SER A 31 -34.12 15.52 3.12
N VAL A 32 -33.74 16.64 3.73
CA VAL A 32 -32.44 17.28 3.50
C VAL A 32 -31.32 16.39 4.03
N MET A 33 -31.41 15.90 5.26
CA MET A 33 -30.39 15.00 5.81
C MET A 33 -30.26 13.73 4.97
N LYS A 34 -31.36 13.18 4.43
CA LYS A 34 -31.30 12.02 3.54
C LYS A 34 -30.63 12.31 2.19
N SER A 35 -30.70 13.54 1.69
CA SER A 35 -30.05 13.95 0.43
C SER A 35 -28.59 14.37 0.61
N VAL A 36 -28.22 14.95 1.76
CA VAL A 36 -26.83 15.33 2.07
C VAL A 36 -26.05 14.28 2.85
N THR A 37 -26.70 13.24 3.39
CA THR A 37 -25.98 12.12 4.00
C THR A 37 -25.09 11.54 2.90
N PRO A 38 -23.76 11.59 3.06
CA PRO A 38 -22.88 11.01 2.08
C PRO A 38 -23.30 9.54 1.95
N LYS A 39 -23.60 9.12 0.72
CA LYS A 39 -23.53 7.70 0.36
C LYS A 39 -22.05 7.34 0.47
N THR A 40 -21.55 7.23 1.69
CA THR A 40 -20.26 6.66 1.99
C THR A 40 -20.46 5.21 1.60
N ALA A 41 -20.16 4.93 0.33
CA ALA A 41 -19.96 3.57 -0.12
C ALA A 41 -18.81 3.09 0.74
N ILE A 42 -19.16 2.45 1.86
CA ILE A 42 -18.22 1.77 2.73
C ILE A 42 -17.64 0.71 1.81
N GLN A 43 -16.53 1.05 1.14
CA GLN A 43 -15.84 0.09 0.31
C GLN A 43 -15.39 -0.99 1.29
N PRO A 44 -15.94 -2.21 1.20
CA PRO A 44 -15.60 -3.24 2.15
C PRO A 44 -14.09 -3.46 2.08
N TYR A 45 -13.44 -3.51 3.25
CA TYR A 45 -12.01 -3.76 3.33
C TYR A 45 -11.69 -5.06 2.60
N LYS A 46 -11.06 -4.94 1.44
CA LYS A 46 -10.58 -6.08 0.67
C LYS A 46 -9.14 -6.35 1.15
N PRO A 47 -8.87 -7.49 1.80
CA PRO A 47 -7.51 -7.80 2.22
C PRO A 47 -6.61 -7.85 0.99
N LEU A 48 -5.45 -7.18 1.07
CA LEU A 48 -4.48 -7.10 -0.03
C LEU A 48 -4.02 -8.49 -0.50
N LEU A 49 -4.07 -9.46 0.41
CA LEU A 49 -3.69 -10.84 0.15
C LEU A 49 -4.81 -11.78 0.63
N SER A 50 -5.26 -12.67 -0.26
CA SER A 50 -6.25 -13.68 0.10
C SER A 50 -5.71 -14.63 1.18
N LYS A 51 -6.59 -15.20 2.02
CA LYS A 51 -6.21 -16.19 3.04
C LYS A 51 -5.42 -17.37 2.45
N ARG A 52 -5.71 -17.74 1.20
CA ARG A 52 -5.00 -18.82 0.48
C ARG A 52 -3.57 -18.42 0.14
N ALA A 53 -3.33 -17.18 -0.29
CA ALA A 53 -2.01 -16.69 -0.60
C ALA A 53 -1.10 -16.62 0.64
N TRP A 54 -1.65 -16.35 1.83
CA TRP A 54 -0.91 -16.50 3.09
C TRP A 54 -0.45 -17.94 3.36
N VAL A 55 -1.30 -18.93 3.08
CA VAL A 55 -0.93 -20.36 3.22
C VAL A 55 0.23 -20.71 2.30
N PHE A 56 0.20 -20.27 1.03
CA PHE A 56 1.31 -20.51 0.09
C PHE A 56 2.62 -19.85 0.54
N ILE A 57 2.57 -18.64 1.11
CA ILE A 57 3.76 -17.97 1.65
C ILE A 57 4.37 -18.77 2.80
N VAL A 58 3.53 -19.18 3.76
CA VAL A 58 4.00 -19.98 4.92
C VAL A 58 4.57 -21.31 4.45
N LEU A 59 3.88 -22.00 3.53
CA LEU A 59 4.34 -23.28 3.00
C LEU A 59 5.67 -23.14 2.25
N GLY A 60 5.82 -22.11 1.41
CA GLY A 60 7.07 -21.83 0.71
C GLY A 60 8.22 -21.51 1.67
N PHE A 61 7.95 -20.73 2.71
CA PHE A 61 8.94 -20.40 3.73
C PHE A 61 9.39 -21.63 4.52
N VAL A 62 8.44 -22.47 4.96
CA VAL A 62 8.74 -23.73 5.67
C VAL A 62 9.51 -24.69 4.77
N SER A 63 9.12 -24.82 3.50
CA SER A 63 9.85 -25.66 2.53
C SER A 63 11.29 -25.18 2.34
N MET A 64 11.52 -23.87 2.30
CA MET A 64 12.85 -23.31 2.14
C MET A 64 13.71 -23.51 3.38
N MET A 65 13.14 -23.34 4.58
CA MET A 65 13.82 -23.65 5.85
C MET A 65 14.20 -25.13 5.94
N PHE A 66 13.30 -26.02 5.51
CA PHE A 66 13.56 -27.47 5.52
C PHE A 66 14.64 -27.86 4.52
N ALA A 67 14.63 -27.26 3.32
CA ALA A 67 15.69 -27.46 2.32
C ALA A 67 17.06 -27.00 2.85
N LEU A 68 17.12 -25.86 3.54
CA LEU A 68 18.35 -25.36 4.15
C LEU A 68 18.85 -26.23 5.32
N TYR A 69 17.95 -26.93 6.02
CA TYR A 69 18.32 -27.84 7.09
C TYR A 69 18.93 -29.16 6.56
N ILE A 70 18.42 -29.67 5.45
CA ILE A 70 18.87 -30.94 4.87
C ILE A 70 20.14 -30.77 4.05
N VAL A 71 20.30 -29.64 3.35
CA VAL A 71 21.44 -29.42 2.45
C VAL A 71 22.66 -28.93 3.25
N PRO A 72 23.79 -29.66 3.25
CA PRO A 72 25.03 -29.21 3.87
C PRO A 72 25.51 -27.91 3.23
N ALA A 73 25.91 -26.93 4.04
CA ALA A 73 26.35 -25.60 3.59
C ALA A 73 27.62 -25.61 2.70
N THR A 74 28.22 -26.78 2.46
CA THR A 74 29.44 -26.97 1.66
C THR A 74 29.18 -27.04 0.16
N ASP A 75 27.96 -27.38 -0.27
CA ASP A 75 27.61 -27.51 -1.70
C ASP A 75 26.84 -26.30 -2.25
N PHE A 76 27.35 -25.10 -1.97
CA PHE A 76 26.92 -23.86 -2.65
C PHE A 76 27.28 -23.83 -4.15
N SER A 77 27.86 -24.91 -4.69
CA SER A 77 28.14 -25.08 -6.13
C SER A 77 26.88 -25.13 -6.99
N LEU A 78 25.73 -25.56 -6.44
CA LEU A 78 24.44 -25.55 -7.16
C LEU A 78 23.94 -24.13 -7.50
N LEU A 79 24.35 -23.11 -6.72
CA LEU A 79 24.05 -21.70 -7.02
C LEU A 79 25.04 -21.09 -8.01
N LYS A 80 26.18 -21.74 -8.25
CA LYS A 80 27.20 -21.32 -9.22
C LYS A 80 26.84 -21.77 -10.64
N GLU A 81 26.15 -22.90 -10.77
CA GLU A 81 25.55 -23.38 -12.04
C GLU A 81 24.18 -22.78 -12.33
N PHE A 82 23.52 -22.18 -11.33
CA PHE A 82 22.31 -21.40 -11.52
C PHE A 82 22.68 -20.05 -12.18
N SER A 83 23.06 -20.10 -13.45
CA SER A 83 23.07 -18.95 -14.35
C SER A 83 21.62 -18.51 -14.58
N VAL A 84 21.03 -17.88 -13.56
CA VAL A 84 19.71 -17.25 -13.63
C VAL A 84 19.64 -16.17 -14.71
N ALA A 85 20.80 -15.76 -15.22
CA ALA A 85 20.94 -14.80 -16.30
C ALA A 85 20.68 -15.42 -17.70
N GLU A 86 20.91 -16.72 -17.89
CA GLU A 86 20.89 -17.33 -19.24
C GLU A 86 19.51 -17.91 -19.62
N TYR A 87 18.73 -18.37 -18.63
CA TYR A 87 17.39 -18.94 -18.88
C TYR A 87 16.23 -17.99 -18.61
N VAL A 88 16.47 -16.85 -17.95
CA VAL A 88 15.43 -15.86 -17.71
C VAL A 88 15.58 -14.77 -18.75
N SER A 89 14.92 -14.97 -19.90
CA SER A 89 14.54 -13.84 -20.74
C SER A 89 13.61 -12.96 -19.89
N PHE A 90 14.21 -12.01 -19.18
CA PHE A 90 13.53 -11.10 -18.25
C PHE A 90 12.72 -10.11 -19.09
N LYS A 91 11.64 -10.61 -19.69
CA LYS A 91 10.58 -9.78 -20.25
C LYS A 91 10.01 -9.06 -19.04
N ASN A 92 10.46 -7.82 -18.84
CA ASN A 92 10.30 -7.05 -17.61
C ASN A 92 8.87 -7.21 -17.06
N PRO A 93 8.63 -8.08 -16.05
CA PRO A 93 7.28 -8.36 -15.55
C PRO A 93 6.72 -7.15 -14.78
N PHE A 94 7.56 -6.13 -14.59
CA PHE A 94 7.25 -4.86 -13.95
C PHE A 94 6.90 -3.75 -14.95
N SER A 95 6.88 -4.00 -16.26
CA SER A 95 6.53 -2.97 -17.26
C SER A 95 5.09 -2.48 -17.12
N GLU A 96 4.20 -3.32 -16.59
CA GLU A 96 2.78 -3.02 -16.41
C GLU A 96 2.42 -2.68 -14.94
N VAL A 97 3.38 -2.84 -14.02
CA VAL A 97 3.16 -2.59 -12.59
C VAL A 97 3.43 -1.12 -12.29
N LYS A 98 2.37 -0.33 -12.10
CA LYS A 98 2.47 1.04 -11.57
C LYS A 98 2.91 1.00 -10.10
N MET A 99 4.22 0.89 -9.89
CA MET A 99 4.82 0.97 -8.55
C MET A 99 4.70 2.40 -8.02
N ASN A 100 4.21 2.56 -6.78
CA ASN A 100 4.24 3.85 -6.09
C ASN A 100 5.70 4.23 -5.76
N LYS A 101 6.02 5.53 -5.78
CA LYS A 101 7.37 6.05 -5.47
C LYS A 101 7.87 5.56 -4.11
N THR A 102 6.97 5.48 -3.12
CA THR A 102 7.29 4.96 -1.78
C THR A 102 7.79 3.52 -1.81
N THR A 103 7.17 2.66 -2.65
CA THR A 103 7.58 1.25 -2.80
C THR A 103 8.96 1.15 -3.45
N VAL A 104 9.23 1.98 -4.47
CA VAL A 104 10.54 2.05 -5.12
C VAL A 104 11.62 2.47 -4.12
N TYR A 105 11.37 3.51 -3.33
CA TYR A 105 12.32 3.94 -2.29
C TYR A 105 12.53 2.87 -1.22
N GLY A 106 11.47 2.16 -0.83
CA GLY A 106 11.57 1.05 0.12
C GLY A 106 12.44 -0.10 -0.40
N ILE A 107 12.29 -0.48 -1.67
CA ILE A 107 13.10 -1.53 -2.30
C ILE A 107 14.58 -1.11 -2.37
N VAL A 108 14.86 0.11 -2.80
CA VAL A 108 16.24 0.63 -2.88
C VAL A 108 16.88 0.67 -1.49
N PHE A 109 16.16 1.14 -0.48
CA PHE A 109 16.63 1.18 0.90
C PHE A 109 16.91 -0.21 1.46
N LEU A 110 16.01 -1.17 1.23
CA LEU A 110 16.17 -2.55 1.68
C LEU A 110 17.38 -3.23 1.03
N SER A 111 17.59 -3.00 -0.27
CA SER A 111 18.76 -3.51 -0.99
C SER A 111 20.07 -2.97 -0.43
N LEU A 112 20.10 -1.67 -0.07
CA LEU A 112 21.24 -1.05 0.62
C LEU A 112 21.50 -1.70 1.99
N PHE A 113 20.44 -1.99 2.74
CA PHE A 113 20.56 -2.65 4.04
C PHE A 113 21.12 -4.08 3.93
N MET A 114 20.67 -4.86 2.93
CA MET A 114 21.23 -6.20 2.68
C MET A 114 22.71 -6.17 2.31
N LEU A 115 23.17 -5.12 1.61
CA LEU A 115 24.58 -4.96 1.25
C LEU A 115 25.48 -4.65 2.46
N GLN A 116 24.92 -4.19 3.59
CA GLN A 116 25.68 -3.96 4.81
C GLN A 116 26.12 -5.26 5.49
N ILE A 117 25.36 -6.36 5.33
CA ILE A 117 25.67 -7.67 5.93
C ILE A 117 27.03 -8.23 5.48
N PRO A 118 27.35 -8.35 4.18
CA PRO A 118 28.67 -8.83 3.75
C PRO A 118 29.80 -7.87 4.14
N PHE A 119 29.55 -6.56 4.17
CA PHE A 119 30.54 -5.58 4.59
C PHE A 119 30.91 -5.74 6.07
N LEU A 120 29.91 -5.92 6.94
CA LEU A 120 30.11 -6.16 8.36
C LEU A 120 30.79 -7.51 8.62
N LYS A 121 30.39 -8.56 7.87
CA LYS A 121 31.03 -9.87 7.94
C LYS A 121 32.52 -9.79 7.61
N HIS A 122 32.87 -9.10 6.52
CA HIS A 122 34.27 -8.96 6.09
C HIS A 122 35.11 -8.16 7.09
N PHE A 123 34.55 -7.12 7.71
CA PHE A 123 35.23 -6.36 8.76
C PHE A 123 35.50 -7.19 10.01
N LEU A 124 34.56 -8.05 10.41
CA LEU A 124 34.73 -8.94 11.56
C LEU A 124 35.78 -10.04 11.31
N GLU A 125 35.80 -10.63 10.11
CA GLU A 125 36.81 -11.63 9.73
C GLU A 125 38.23 -11.04 9.64
N LYS A 126 38.36 -9.76 9.27
CA LYS A 126 39.66 -9.08 9.19
C LYS A 126 40.26 -8.73 10.55
N ASN A 127 39.43 -8.59 11.58
CA ASN A 127 39.85 -8.16 12.93
C ASN A 127 39.81 -9.31 13.97
N ARG A 128 39.71 -10.56 13.51
CA ARG A 128 39.80 -11.79 14.33
C ARG A 128 41.11 -12.51 14.02
#